data_AF-A0A0A0KDY4-F1
#
_entry.id   AF-A0A0A0KDY4-F1
#
_cell.length_a   1.000
_cell.length_b   1.000
_cell.length_c   1.000
_cell.angle_alpha   90.00
_cell.angle_beta   90.00
_cell.angle_gamma   90.00
#
_symmetry.space_group_name_H-M   'P 1'
#
loop_
_entity.id
_entity.type
_entity.pdbx_description
1 polymer ?
#
loop_
_entity_poly.entity_id
_entity_poly.type
_entity_poly.pdbx_seq_one_letter_code
_entity_poly.pdbx_strand_id
1 'polypeptide(L)'
;MEVKGRAVSTLVSRLSSVSEQIRCESLSELRLMTKNDAQSRSLIVHAGALPYLSETLYSSSHLPQEDAAATLLNLSISSREALMSTHGLLDAISHVLSHHNSSSSSSAVQSCAATLHSLLVVDEYRPIIGSKRDIIYSLVDILKYRKSPQRSIKDALKALFGIALHQSNRSTMVDLGVIPPLFSLVVVGGHAGIVEDASAVVAQVAGCEESELAFRRVSGLGVLVDLLDSGTGSSLRTKENAVSALLNLAKWGGDRAAEDVKDLGSGILSEIADVAVNGSEKGKTKAVELLKMVASGGIDGKVFDDLQLNRLINPCSE
;
A
#
# COMPACT_ATOMS: atom_id res chain seq x y z
N MET A 1 -14.55 -34.90 5.81
CA MET A 1 -14.51 -33.59 6.51
C MET A 1 -14.46 -33.73 8.03
N GLU A 2 -15.19 -34.68 8.63
CA GLU A 2 -15.32 -34.84 10.08
C GLU A 2 -14.00 -35.14 10.85
N VAL A 3 -13.13 -35.99 10.30
CA VAL A 3 -11.80 -36.28 10.90
C VAL A 3 -10.94 -35.02 10.96
N LYS A 4 -10.98 -34.21 9.90
CA LYS A 4 -10.22 -32.97 9.79
C LYS A 4 -10.74 -31.88 10.73
N GLY A 5 -12.06 -31.74 10.86
CA GLY A 5 -12.67 -30.86 11.85
C GLY A 5 -12.27 -31.23 13.28
N ARG A 6 -12.22 -32.52 13.61
CA ARG A 6 -11.73 -33.01 14.93
C ARG A 6 -10.25 -32.72 15.16
N ALA A 7 -9.41 -32.90 14.15
CA ALA A 7 -7.99 -32.56 14.24
C ALA A 7 -7.79 -31.07 14.49
N VAL A 8 -8.48 -30.20 13.73
CA VAL A 8 -8.46 -28.75 13.92
C VAL A 8 -8.93 -28.36 15.32
N SER A 9 -10.05 -28.91 15.78
CA SER A 9 -10.60 -28.60 17.10
C SER A 9 -9.63 -28.99 18.21
N THR A 10 -8.97 -30.15 18.09
CA THR A 10 -7.92 -30.58 19.02
C THR A 10 -6.76 -29.59 19.03
N LEU A 11 -6.26 -29.17 17.86
CA LEU A 11 -5.15 -28.21 17.78
C LEU A 11 -5.51 -26.85 18.37
N VAL A 12 -6.71 -26.34 18.10
CA VAL A 12 -7.16 -25.06 18.66
C VAL A 12 -7.32 -25.16 20.18
N SER A 13 -7.85 -26.27 20.71
CA SER A 13 -7.94 -26.48 22.16
C SER A 13 -6.57 -26.54 22.84
N ARG A 14 -5.52 -26.96 22.13
CA ARG A 14 -4.15 -26.99 22.65
C ARG A 14 -3.50 -25.61 22.72
N LEU A 15 -4.04 -24.59 22.03
CA LEU A 15 -3.54 -23.22 22.13
C LEU A 15 -3.74 -22.62 23.54
N SER A 16 -4.73 -23.12 24.31
CA SER A 16 -4.92 -22.74 25.71
C SER A 16 -4.15 -23.63 26.70
N SER A 17 -3.25 -24.50 26.23
CA SER A 17 -2.43 -25.36 27.09
C SER A 17 -1.48 -24.54 27.95
N VAL A 18 -1.26 -24.97 29.19
CA VAL A 18 -0.23 -24.37 30.06
C VAL A 18 1.20 -24.64 29.56
N SER A 19 1.40 -25.72 28.79
CA SER A 19 2.69 -26.08 28.20
C SER A 19 2.96 -25.26 26.95
N GLU A 20 4.01 -24.44 26.99
CA GLU A 20 4.47 -23.65 25.84
C GLU A 20 4.81 -24.54 24.65
N GLN A 21 5.45 -25.69 24.89
CA GLN A 21 5.78 -26.64 23.84
C GLN A 21 4.53 -27.10 23.07
N ILE A 22 3.46 -27.45 23.80
CA ILE A 22 2.20 -27.89 23.18
C ILE A 22 1.54 -26.77 22.38
N ARG A 23 1.60 -25.53 22.88
CA ARG A 23 1.07 -24.36 22.15
C ARG A 23 1.84 -24.14 20.85
N CYS A 24 3.18 -24.14 20.92
CA CYS A 24 4.05 -23.94 19.77
C CYS A 24 3.86 -25.04 18.70
N GLU A 25 3.86 -26.31 19.08
CA GLU A 25 3.60 -27.42 18.16
C GLU A 25 2.24 -27.27 17.45
N SER A 26 1.22 -26.85 18.21
CA SER A 26 -0.12 -26.67 17.66
C SER A 26 -0.20 -25.47 16.71
N LEU A 27 0.50 -24.37 17.01
CA LEU A 27 0.62 -23.20 16.13
C LEU A 27 1.32 -23.56 14.82
N SER A 28 2.44 -24.28 14.88
CA SER A 28 3.20 -24.70 13.70
C SER A 28 2.35 -25.61 12.79
N GLU A 29 1.58 -26.53 13.37
CA GLU A 29 0.67 -27.40 12.61
C GLU A 29 -0.48 -26.59 11.99
N LEU A 30 -1.12 -25.68 12.73
CA LEU A 30 -2.17 -24.80 12.20
C LEU A 30 -1.67 -23.94 11.04
N ARG A 31 -0.45 -23.40 11.14
CA ARG A 31 0.21 -22.68 10.04
C ARG A 31 0.37 -23.57 8.81
N LEU A 32 0.85 -24.80 8.98
CA LEU A 32 1.02 -25.74 7.87
C LEU A 32 -0.31 -26.09 7.21
N MET A 33 -1.36 -26.34 8.02
CA MET A 33 -2.71 -26.63 7.54
C MET A 33 -3.30 -25.47 6.74
N THR A 34 -3.16 -24.23 7.20
CA THR A 34 -3.68 -23.05 6.49
C THR A 34 -2.92 -22.74 5.20
N LYS A 35 -1.62 -23.06 5.15
CA LYS A 35 -0.78 -22.89 3.96
C LYS A 35 -1.18 -23.88 2.86
N ASN A 36 -1.34 -25.15 3.21
CA ASN A 36 -1.48 -26.22 2.22
C ASN A 36 -2.92 -26.48 1.79
N ASP A 37 -3.90 -26.06 2.59
CA ASP A 37 -5.29 -26.39 2.32
C ASP A 37 -6.26 -25.25 2.65
N ALA A 38 -7.01 -24.82 1.63
CA ALA A 38 -7.97 -23.73 1.75
C ALA A 38 -9.17 -24.07 2.64
N GLN A 39 -9.61 -25.33 2.67
CA GLN A 39 -10.75 -25.76 3.49
C GLN A 39 -10.44 -25.76 4.99
N SER A 40 -9.19 -25.96 5.38
CA SER A 40 -8.73 -25.87 6.76
C SER A 40 -8.92 -24.46 7.32
N ARG A 41 -8.81 -23.43 6.48
CA ARG A 41 -8.88 -22.02 6.92
C ARG A 41 -10.23 -21.70 7.54
N SER A 42 -11.32 -22.09 6.89
CA SER A 42 -12.66 -21.89 7.44
C SER A 42 -12.85 -22.72 8.71
N LEU A 43 -12.43 -24.00 8.71
CA LEU A 43 -12.53 -24.87 9.90
C LEU A 43 -11.79 -24.31 11.12
N ILE A 44 -10.59 -23.76 10.93
CA ILE A 44 -9.76 -23.17 11.99
C ILE A 44 -10.44 -21.93 12.59
N VAL A 45 -11.03 -21.08 11.75
CA VAL A 45 -11.81 -19.93 12.21
C VAL A 45 -13.04 -20.37 12.99
N HIS A 46 -13.83 -21.33 12.47
CA HIS A 46 -15.02 -21.84 13.15
C HIS A 46 -14.70 -22.54 14.48
N ALA A 47 -13.51 -23.14 14.60
CA ALA A 47 -13.03 -23.75 15.84
C ALA A 47 -12.59 -22.70 16.89
N GLY A 48 -12.63 -21.41 16.60
CA GLY A 48 -12.34 -20.34 17.57
C GLY A 48 -10.87 -20.00 17.72
N ALA A 49 -10.05 -20.18 16.67
CA ALA A 49 -8.60 -19.93 16.76
C ALA A 49 -8.20 -18.45 16.87
N LEU A 50 -9.01 -17.52 16.34
CA LEU A 50 -8.61 -16.12 16.15
C LEU A 50 -8.22 -15.39 17.45
N PRO A 51 -8.95 -15.51 18.58
CA PRO A 51 -8.53 -14.90 19.85
C PRO A 51 -7.16 -15.39 20.33
N TYR A 52 -6.88 -16.69 20.23
CA TYR A 52 -5.59 -17.26 20.62
C TYR A 52 -4.45 -16.79 19.72
N LEU A 53 -4.69 -16.71 18.40
CA LEU A 53 -3.72 -16.18 17.45
C LEU A 53 -3.43 -14.70 17.73
N SER A 54 -4.46 -13.91 18.05
CA SER A 54 -4.33 -12.51 18.45
C SER A 54 -3.51 -12.34 19.71
N GLU A 55 -3.78 -13.13 20.76
CA GLU A 55 -3.01 -13.11 22.01
C GLU A 55 -1.54 -13.48 21.77
N THR A 56 -1.30 -14.49 20.93
CA THR A 56 0.05 -14.97 20.61
C THR A 56 0.92 -13.89 19.94
N LEU A 57 0.34 -12.93 19.22
CA LEU A 57 1.11 -11.85 18.59
C LEU A 57 1.84 -10.95 19.59
N TYR A 58 1.39 -10.90 20.84
CA TYR A 58 2.07 -10.16 21.93
C TYR A 58 3.26 -10.92 22.53
N SER A 59 3.51 -12.17 22.12
CA SER A 59 4.66 -12.94 22.57
C SER A 59 5.97 -12.29 22.14
N SER A 60 6.93 -12.21 23.06
CA SER A 60 8.32 -11.83 22.74
C SER A 60 9.13 -12.96 22.11
N SER A 61 8.62 -14.20 22.13
CA SER A 61 9.23 -15.34 21.45
C SER A 61 8.87 -15.33 19.97
N HIS A 62 9.89 -15.27 19.10
CA HIS A 62 9.69 -15.11 17.66
C HIS A 62 8.95 -16.28 17.01
N LEU A 63 9.26 -17.53 17.37
CA LEU A 63 8.66 -18.71 16.72
C LEU A 63 7.11 -18.73 16.80
N PRO A 64 6.49 -18.66 17.98
CA PRO A 64 5.03 -18.62 18.08
C PRO A 64 4.44 -17.34 17.48
N GLN A 65 5.11 -16.19 17.58
CA GLN A 65 4.66 -14.93 16.99
C GLN A 65 4.62 -15.02 15.45
N GLU A 66 5.65 -15.60 14.83
CA GLU A 66 5.74 -15.84 13.40
C GLU A 66 4.67 -16.82 12.92
N ASP A 67 4.47 -17.92 13.64
CA ASP A 67 3.48 -18.92 13.27
C ASP A 67 2.06 -18.37 13.39
N ALA A 68 1.76 -17.58 14.43
CA ALA A 68 0.49 -16.89 14.58
C ALA A 68 0.25 -15.88 13.46
N ALA A 69 1.24 -15.02 13.17
CA ALA A 69 1.12 -13.99 12.12
C ALA A 69 0.94 -14.62 10.73
N ALA A 70 1.69 -15.68 10.41
CA ALA A 70 1.56 -16.39 9.14
C ALA A 70 0.22 -17.12 9.02
N THR A 71 -0.29 -17.69 10.12
CA THR A 71 -1.62 -18.32 10.15
C THR A 71 -2.69 -17.27 9.87
N LEU A 72 -2.66 -16.10 10.54
CA LEU A 72 -3.60 -15.00 10.30
C LEU A 72 -3.56 -14.51 8.85
N LEU A 73 -2.38 -14.37 8.26
CA LEU A 73 -2.23 -14.02 6.84
C LEU A 73 -2.97 -15.03 5.95
N ASN A 74 -2.74 -16.33 6.16
CA ASN A 74 -3.40 -17.35 5.36
C ASN A 74 -4.92 -17.35 5.55
N LEU A 75 -5.41 -17.16 6.79
CA LEU A 75 -6.84 -17.06 7.09
C LEU A 75 -7.48 -15.83 6.43
N SER A 76 -6.75 -14.71 6.34
CA SER A 76 -7.23 -13.48 5.70
C SER A 76 -7.59 -13.67 4.22
N ILE A 77 -7.08 -14.71 3.55
CA ILE A 77 -7.37 -14.96 2.14
C ILE A 77 -8.86 -15.32 1.93
N SER A 78 -9.48 -16.03 2.88
CA SER A 78 -10.84 -16.56 2.76
C SER A 78 -11.80 -16.17 3.88
N SER A 79 -11.31 -15.62 4.99
CA SER A 79 -12.09 -15.42 6.22
C SER A 79 -12.02 -13.99 6.76
N ARG A 80 -11.96 -12.98 5.88
CA ARG A 80 -11.73 -11.56 6.24
C ARG A 80 -12.73 -11.00 7.25
N GLU A 81 -14.01 -11.33 7.10
CA GLU A 81 -15.07 -10.87 8.00
C GLU A 81 -14.85 -11.33 9.44
N ALA A 82 -14.46 -12.60 9.62
CA ALA A 82 -14.16 -13.14 10.94
C ALA A 82 -12.93 -12.47 11.57
N LEU A 83 -11.90 -12.16 10.78
CA LEU A 83 -10.74 -11.40 11.25
C LEU A 83 -11.17 -9.99 11.70
N MET A 84 -11.91 -9.26 10.86
CA MET A 84 -12.38 -7.91 11.19
C MET A 84 -13.32 -7.87 12.40
N SER A 85 -14.09 -8.93 12.62
CA SER A 85 -15.02 -9.04 13.75
C SER A 85 -14.34 -9.52 15.04
N THR A 86 -13.08 -9.96 14.98
CA THR A 86 -12.35 -10.42 16.18
C THR A 86 -11.84 -9.23 16.98
N HIS A 87 -12.39 -9.07 18.18
CA HIS A 87 -12.00 -8.01 19.11
C HIS A 87 -10.48 -8.04 19.39
N GLY A 88 -9.84 -6.88 19.32
CA GLY A 88 -8.41 -6.71 19.62
C GLY A 88 -7.44 -7.19 18.53
N LEU A 89 -7.91 -7.83 17.45
CA LEU A 89 -7.00 -8.37 16.43
C LEU A 89 -6.19 -7.28 15.73
N LEU A 90 -6.82 -6.15 15.38
CA LEU A 90 -6.12 -5.03 14.75
C LEU A 90 -5.12 -4.37 15.72
N ASP A 91 -5.39 -4.39 17.03
CA ASP A 91 -4.48 -3.85 18.04
C ASP A 91 -3.27 -4.78 18.24
N ALA A 92 -3.47 -6.10 18.15
CA ALA A 92 -2.39 -7.08 18.17
C ALA A 92 -1.50 -6.99 16.91
N ILE A 93 -2.11 -6.80 15.73
CA ILE A 93 -1.38 -6.50 14.49
C ILE A 93 -0.59 -5.20 14.62
N SER A 94 -1.20 -4.15 15.17
CA SER A 94 -0.54 -2.86 15.41
C SER A 94 0.67 -3.03 16.33
N HIS A 95 0.55 -3.82 17.40
CA HIS A 95 1.64 -4.12 18.32
C HIS A 95 2.86 -4.74 17.61
N VAL A 96 2.65 -5.73 16.73
CA VAL A 96 3.76 -6.35 15.98
C VAL A 96 4.43 -5.33 15.05
N LEU A 97 3.62 -4.50 14.37
CA LEU A 97 4.15 -3.47 13.46
C LEU A 97 4.91 -2.38 14.22
N SER A 98 4.44 -1.95 15.39
CA SER A 98 5.11 -0.90 16.16
C SER A 98 6.44 -1.34 16.77
N HIS A 99 6.65 -2.66 16.92
CA HIS A 99 7.88 -3.26 17.45
C HIS A 99 8.79 -3.84 16.35
N HIS A 100 8.59 -3.42 15.09
CA HIS A 100 9.33 -3.94 13.92
C HIS A 100 10.86 -3.82 14.00
N ASN A 101 11.36 -2.88 14.79
CA ASN A 101 12.79 -2.59 14.96
C ASN A 101 13.33 -3.02 16.34
N SER A 102 12.54 -3.75 17.14
CA SER A 102 12.91 -4.16 18.50
C SER A 102 12.58 -5.64 18.77
N SER A 103 11.37 -5.94 19.24
CA SER A 103 11.00 -7.27 19.73
C SER A 103 10.24 -8.15 18.73
N SER A 104 9.74 -7.57 17.64
CA SER A 104 9.01 -8.35 16.63
C SER A 104 9.92 -8.84 15.51
N SER A 105 9.74 -10.09 15.12
CA SER A 105 10.51 -10.65 14.03
C SER A 105 10.12 -10.04 12.68
N SER A 106 11.06 -9.98 11.74
CA SER A 106 10.78 -9.47 10.39
C SER A 106 9.70 -10.28 9.65
N SER A 107 9.64 -11.60 9.87
CA SER A 107 8.63 -12.49 9.27
C SER A 107 7.24 -12.21 9.82
N ALA A 108 7.12 -11.93 11.13
CA ALA A 108 5.87 -11.56 11.76
C ALA A 108 5.37 -10.19 11.26
N VAL A 109 6.26 -9.19 11.18
CA VAL A 109 5.97 -7.86 10.62
C VAL A 109 5.45 -7.96 9.18
N GLN A 110 6.14 -8.73 8.32
CA GLN A 110 5.73 -8.96 6.93
C GLN A 110 4.33 -9.59 6.85
N SER A 111 4.08 -10.62 7.66
CA SER A 111 2.80 -11.33 7.68
C SER A 111 1.66 -10.43 8.18
N CYS A 112 1.92 -9.58 9.18
CA CYS A 112 0.97 -8.60 9.70
C CYS A 112 0.64 -7.51 8.66
N ALA A 113 1.65 -6.92 8.01
CA ALA A 113 1.43 -5.93 6.95
C ALA A 113 0.68 -6.55 5.74
N ALA A 114 1.03 -7.79 5.36
CA ALA A 114 0.34 -8.51 4.29
C ALA A 114 -1.11 -8.87 4.68
N THR A 115 -1.38 -9.14 5.97
CA THR A 115 -2.74 -9.36 6.49
C THR A 115 -3.57 -8.09 6.34
N LEU A 116 -3.04 -6.93 6.74
CA LEU A 116 -3.71 -5.63 6.54
C LEU A 116 -4.02 -5.38 5.06
N HIS A 117 -3.04 -5.57 4.18
CA HIS A 117 -3.26 -5.43 2.74
C HIS A 117 -4.36 -6.37 2.22
N SER A 118 -4.40 -7.61 2.68
CA SER A 118 -5.45 -8.56 2.33
C SER A 118 -6.84 -8.08 2.78
N LEU A 119 -6.96 -7.50 3.98
CA LEU A 119 -8.22 -6.95 4.49
C LEU A 119 -8.64 -5.70 3.68
N LEU A 120 -7.71 -4.83 3.31
CA LEU A 120 -7.96 -3.58 2.57
C LEU A 120 -8.44 -3.76 1.12
N VAL A 121 -8.46 -5.01 0.62
CA VAL A 121 -9.16 -5.37 -0.63
C VAL A 121 -10.66 -5.12 -0.51
N VAL A 122 -11.23 -5.21 0.69
CA VAL A 122 -12.63 -4.94 0.98
C VAL A 122 -12.81 -3.46 1.31
N ASP A 123 -13.60 -2.76 0.52
CA ASP A 123 -13.77 -1.30 0.57
C ASP A 123 -14.31 -0.84 1.94
N GLU A 124 -15.21 -1.62 2.54
CA GLU A 124 -15.85 -1.38 3.84
C GLU A 124 -14.84 -1.38 5.00
N TYR A 125 -13.69 -2.05 4.85
CA TYR A 125 -12.67 -2.14 5.91
C TYR A 125 -11.67 -0.98 5.87
N ARG A 126 -11.56 -0.26 4.75
CA ARG A 126 -10.62 0.86 4.58
C ARG A 126 -10.84 2.00 5.57
N PRO A 127 -12.06 2.52 5.83
CA PRO A 127 -12.25 3.55 6.86
C PRO A 127 -11.95 3.04 8.27
N ILE A 128 -12.25 1.76 8.56
CA ILE A 128 -12.01 1.17 9.88
C ILE A 128 -10.50 1.07 10.16
N ILE A 129 -9.74 0.44 9.27
CA ILE A 129 -8.29 0.31 9.40
C ILE A 129 -7.61 1.67 9.28
N GLY A 130 -8.09 2.55 8.39
CA GLY A 130 -7.55 3.90 8.20
C GLY A 130 -7.72 4.83 9.40
N SER A 131 -8.73 4.62 10.24
CA SER A 131 -8.91 5.37 11.49
C SER A 131 -7.86 5.04 12.57
N LYS A 132 -7.14 3.91 12.44
CA LYS A 132 -6.10 3.47 13.38
C LYS A 132 -4.76 4.13 13.07
N ARG A 133 -4.55 5.32 13.65
CA ARG A 133 -3.34 6.16 13.48
C ARG A 133 -2.04 5.43 13.86
N ASP A 134 -2.10 4.55 14.84
CA ASP A 134 -1.00 3.68 15.30
C ASP A 134 -0.55 2.69 14.22
N ILE A 135 -1.49 2.10 13.47
CA ILE A 135 -1.18 1.25 12.32
C ILE A 135 -0.49 2.06 11.23
N ILE A 136 -1.06 3.21 10.84
CA ILE A 136 -0.48 4.07 9.80
C ILE A 136 0.92 4.54 10.21
N TYR A 137 1.08 5.01 11.45
CA TYR A 137 2.36 5.46 11.97
C TYR A 137 3.42 4.34 11.92
N SER A 138 3.07 3.13 12.35
CA SER A 138 3.99 1.99 12.35
C SER A 138 4.41 1.59 10.93
N LEU A 139 3.47 1.59 9.97
CA LEU A 139 3.78 1.35 8.55
C LEU A 139 4.71 2.42 7.98
N VAL A 140 4.50 3.70 8.34
CA VAL A 140 5.39 4.80 7.94
C VAL A 140 6.77 4.65 8.58
N ASP A 141 6.85 4.23 9.84
CA ASP A 141 8.12 4.03 10.55
C ASP A 141 8.95 2.88 9.95
N ILE A 142 8.29 1.82 9.46
CA ILE A 142 8.95 0.75 8.68
C ILE A 142 9.63 1.32 7.42
N LEU A 143 9.02 2.29 6.73
CA LEU A 143 9.64 2.93 5.56
C LEU A 143 10.84 3.83 5.94
N LYS A 144 10.81 4.44 7.12
CA LYS A 144 11.88 5.34 7.62
C LYS A 144 13.08 4.56 8.13
N TYR A 145 12.86 3.37 8.69
CA TYR A 145 13.92 2.60 9.31
C TYR A 145 14.90 2.01 8.28
N ARG A 146 16.14 2.50 8.31
CA ARG A 146 17.18 2.17 7.32
C ARG A 146 17.52 0.68 7.22
N LYS A 147 17.31 -0.09 8.28
CA LYS A 147 17.60 -1.53 8.32
C LYS A 147 16.37 -2.40 8.03
N SER A 148 15.24 -1.79 7.65
CA SER A 148 14.04 -2.55 7.27
C SER A 148 14.35 -3.50 6.12
N PRO A 149 14.01 -4.79 6.25
CA PRO A 149 14.10 -5.72 5.12
C PRO A 149 13.26 -5.23 3.95
N GLN A 150 13.75 -5.41 2.72
CA GLN A 150 13.05 -5.00 1.51
C GLN A 150 11.62 -5.55 1.44
N ARG A 151 11.43 -6.80 1.88
CA ARG A 151 10.10 -7.42 1.89
C ARG A 151 9.14 -6.69 2.84
N SER A 152 9.61 -6.31 4.03
CA SER A 152 8.82 -5.52 4.99
C SER A 152 8.42 -4.16 4.42
N ILE A 153 9.33 -3.49 3.71
CA ILE A 153 9.03 -2.24 2.99
C ILE A 153 7.93 -2.46 1.95
N LYS A 154 8.04 -3.50 1.12
CA LYS A 154 7.03 -3.80 0.08
C LYS A 154 5.66 -4.10 0.66
N ASP A 155 5.59 -4.94 1.71
CA ASP A 155 4.31 -5.27 2.33
C ASP A 155 3.71 -4.05 3.05
N ALA A 156 4.54 -3.18 3.64
CA ALA A 156 4.08 -1.91 4.22
C ALA A 156 3.54 -0.93 3.16
N LEU A 157 4.22 -0.78 2.02
CA LEU A 157 3.76 0.04 0.90
C LEU A 157 2.41 -0.44 0.35
N LYS A 158 2.21 -1.76 0.24
CA LYS A 158 0.92 -2.33 -0.18
C LYS A 158 -0.20 -2.04 0.80
N ALA A 159 0.06 -2.14 2.11
CA ALA A 159 -0.92 -1.78 3.13
C ALA A 159 -1.25 -0.27 3.06
N LEU A 160 -0.23 0.60 2.98
CA LEU A 160 -0.42 2.05 2.85
C LEU A 160 -1.20 2.42 1.58
N PHE A 161 -0.93 1.76 0.46
CA PHE A 161 -1.71 1.92 -0.76
C PHE A 161 -3.19 1.59 -0.54
N GLY A 162 -3.49 0.44 0.06
CA GLY A 162 -4.85 0.02 0.38
C GLY A 162 -5.59 0.98 1.32
N ILE A 163 -4.90 1.56 2.30
CA ILE A 163 -5.44 2.60 3.20
C ILE A 163 -5.77 3.86 2.41
N ALA A 164 -4.87 4.30 1.52
CA ALA A 164 -5.01 5.54 0.74
C ALA A 164 -6.09 5.49 -0.36
N LEU A 165 -6.60 4.30 -0.68
CA LEU A 165 -7.74 4.14 -1.60
C LEU A 165 -9.02 4.77 -1.05
N HIS A 166 -9.16 4.91 0.27
CA HIS A 166 -10.22 5.72 0.86
C HIS A 166 -9.75 7.16 1.07
N GLN A 167 -10.39 8.11 0.37
CA GLN A 167 -9.92 9.49 0.28
C GLN A 167 -9.74 10.17 1.64
N SER A 168 -10.65 9.95 2.59
CA SER A 168 -10.59 10.54 3.94
C SER A 168 -9.41 10.06 4.78
N ASN A 169 -8.74 8.96 4.42
CA ASN A 169 -7.55 8.49 5.12
C ASN A 169 -6.29 9.28 4.70
N ARG A 170 -6.28 9.90 3.52
CA ARG A 170 -5.07 10.49 2.91
C ARG A 170 -4.51 11.64 3.74
N SER A 171 -5.35 12.55 4.22
CA SER A 171 -4.95 13.66 5.09
C SER A 171 -4.27 13.14 6.36
N THR A 172 -4.85 12.13 7.01
CA THR A 172 -4.25 11.48 8.19
C THR A 172 -2.88 10.86 7.88
N MET A 173 -2.72 10.23 6.72
CA MET A 173 -1.41 9.68 6.31
C MET A 173 -0.37 10.79 6.08
N VAL A 174 -0.77 11.90 5.46
CA VAL A 174 0.09 13.08 5.25
C VAL A 174 0.51 13.70 6.58
N ASP A 175 -0.43 13.89 7.51
CA ASP A 175 -0.17 14.39 8.87
C ASP A 175 0.80 13.51 9.66
N LEU A 176 0.74 12.19 9.45
CA LEU A 176 1.66 11.21 10.05
C LEU A 176 3.02 11.15 9.32
N GLY A 177 3.23 12.01 8.32
CA GLY A 177 4.51 12.21 7.66
C GLY A 177 4.89 11.08 6.70
N VAL A 178 3.92 10.55 5.94
CA VAL A 178 4.17 9.53 4.91
C VAL A 178 4.96 10.06 3.71
N ILE A 179 4.87 11.36 3.40
CA ILE A 179 5.45 11.94 2.17
C ILE A 179 6.98 11.84 2.11
N PRO A 180 7.77 12.32 3.10
CA PRO A 180 9.22 12.24 3.02
C PRO A 180 9.81 10.84 2.81
N PRO A 181 9.39 9.77 3.54
CA PRO A 181 9.93 8.44 3.29
C PRO A 181 9.53 7.88 1.92
N LEU A 182 8.34 8.20 1.40
CA LEU A 182 7.96 7.78 0.05
C LEU A 182 8.88 8.39 -1.02
N PHE A 183 9.12 9.69 -0.97
CA PHE A 183 10.03 10.35 -1.90
C PHE A 183 11.49 9.89 -1.73
N SER A 184 11.93 9.61 -0.49
CA SER A 184 13.24 8.97 -0.26
C SER A 184 13.33 7.60 -0.94
N LEU A 185 12.26 6.79 -0.93
CA LEU A 185 12.24 5.49 -1.60
C LEU A 185 12.18 5.62 -3.11
N VAL A 186 11.53 6.66 -3.64
CA VAL A 186 11.50 6.95 -5.08
C VAL A 186 12.89 7.34 -5.58
N VAL A 187 13.60 8.23 -4.87
CA VAL A 187 14.91 8.75 -5.32
C VAL A 187 16.05 7.76 -5.05
N VAL A 188 16.05 7.10 -3.88
CA VAL A 188 17.17 6.24 -3.43
C VAL A 188 16.88 4.75 -3.66
N GLY A 189 15.64 4.39 -3.99
CA GLY A 189 15.23 3.01 -4.16
C GLY A 189 15.91 2.35 -5.35
N GLY A 190 17.07 1.73 -5.15
CA GLY A 190 17.79 1.02 -6.21
C GLY A 190 17.07 -0.21 -6.79
N HIS A 191 15.84 -0.51 -6.34
CA HIS A 191 15.03 -1.63 -6.82
C HIS A 191 13.77 -1.09 -7.47
N ALA A 192 13.64 -1.29 -8.79
CA ALA A 192 12.51 -0.81 -9.59
C ALA A 192 11.14 -1.15 -8.97
N GLY A 193 10.99 -2.36 -8.40
CA GLY A 193 9.74 -2.77 -7.76
C GLY A 193 9.39 -2.00 -6.49
N ILE A 194 10.35 -1.42 -5.77
CA ILE A 194 10.08 -0.55 -4.59
C ILE A 194 9.68 0.85 -5.06
N VAL A 195 10.38 1.39 -6.07
CA VAL A 195 10.04 2.70 -6.67
C VAL A 195 8.62 2.69 -7.22
N GLU A 196 8.24 1.59 -7.87
CA GLU A 196 6.91 1.41 -8.44
C GLU A 196 5.82 1.33 -7.35
N ASP A 197 6.04 0.54 -6.29
CA ASP A 197 5.10 0.45 -5.15
C ASP A 197 5.02 1.81 -4.40
N ALA A 198 6.15 2.51 -4.22
CA ALA A 198 6.19 3.80 -3.54
C ALA A 198 5.50 4.92 -4.35
N SER A 199 5.78 5.00 -5.66
CA SER A 199 5.12 5.96 -6.56
C SER A 199 3.61 5.73 -6.63
N ALA A 200 3.14 4.47 -6.52
CA ALA A 200 1.72 4.17 -6.43
C ALA A 200 1.07 4.76 -5.17
N VAL A 201 1.75 4.70 -4.01
CA VAL A 201 1.26 5.34 -2.77
C VAL A 201 1.31 6.87 -2.92
N VAL A 202 2.39 7.44 -3.47
CA VAL A 202 2.52 8.88 -3.76
C VAL A 202 1.34 9.38 -4.60
N ALA A 203 0.99 8.65 -5.65
CA ALA A 203 -0.15 8.99 -6.50
C ALA A 203 -1.48 9.03 -5.74
N GLN A 204 -1.70 8.16 -4.75
CA GLN A 204 -2.92 8.20 -3.94
C GLN A 204 -2.93 9.39 -2.98
N VAL A 205 -1.87 9.57 -2.21
CA VAL A 205 -1.82 10.63 -1.18
C VAL A 205 -1.81 12.03 -1.78
N ALA A 206 -1.31 12.20 -3.00
CA ALA A 206 -1.45 13.44 -3.79
C ALA A 206 -2.90 13.94 -3.94
N GLY A 207 -3.91 13.06 -3.77
CA GLY A 207 -5.32 13.39 -3.87
C GLY A 207 -5.96 13.92 -2.59
N CYS A 208 -5.28 14.82 -1.87
CA CYS A 208 -5.82 15.62 -0.76
C CYS A 208 -5.08 16.97 -0.66
N GLU A 209 -5.70 17.96 -0.02
CA GLU A 209 -5.19 19.34 0.04
C GLU A 209 -3.89 19.43 0.87
N GLU A 210 -3.80 18.69 1.97
CA GLU A 210 -2.64 18.68 2.88
C GLU A 210 -1.36 18.21 2.19
N SER A 211 -1.49 17.47 1.08
CA SER A 211 -0.35 17.00 0.30
C SER A 211 0.43 18.13 -0.36
N GLU A 212 -0.21 19.26 -0.70
CA GLU A 212 0.47 20.34 -1.42
C GLU A 212 1.73 20.83 -0.69
N LEU A 213 1.60 21.18 0.60
CA LEU A 213 2.71 21.68 1.39
C LEU A 213 3.74 20.58 1.67
N ALA A 214 3.28 19.35 1.88
CA ALA A 214 4.13 18.21 2.17
C ALA A 214 5.00 17.83 0.96
N PHE A 215 4.43 17.86 -0.26
CA PHE A 215 5.16 17.60 -1.50
C PHE A 215 6.16 18.72 -1.80
N ARG A 216 5.78 19.99 -1.61
CA ARG A 216 6.70 21.12 -1.82
C ARG A 216 7.96 21.01 -0.97
N ARG A 217 7.82 20.63 0.30
CA ARG A 217 8.96 20.47 1.23
C ARG A 217 10.00 19.44 0.77
N VAL A 218 9.62 18.51 -0.10
CA VAL A 218 10.50 17.46 -0.62
C VAL A 218 10.79 17.62 -2.12
N SER A 219 10.50 18.80 -2.69
CA SER A 219 10.61 19.05 -4.13
C SER A 219 9.83 18.03 -4.97
N GLY A 220 8.67 17.62 -4.47
CA GLY A 220 7.93 16.46 -4.98
C GLY A 220 7.54 16.59 -6.45
N LEU A 221 7.18 17.79 -6.92
CA LEU A 221 6.89 18.02 -8.35
C LEU A 221 8.09 17.73 -9.23
N GLY A 222 9.28 18.22 -8.87
CA GLY A 222 10.52 17.96 -9.62
C GLY A 222 10.84 16.47 -9.70
N VAL A 223 10.74 15.76 -8.57
CA VAL A 223 10.95 14.29 -8.54
C VAL A 223 9.94 13.55 -9.42
N LEU A 224 8.67 13.98 -9.43
CA LEU A 224 7.65 13.39 -10.30
C LEU A 224 7.94 13.64 -11.79
N VAL A 225 8.46 14.82 -12.14
CA VAL A 225 8.90 15.14 -13.51
C VAL A 225 10.10 14.28 -13.91
N ASP A 226 11.08 14.11 -13.03
CA ASP A 226 12.23 13.25 -13.28
C ASP A 226 11.80 11.79 -13.55
N LEU A 227 10.77 11.29 -12.84
CA LEU A 227 10.21 9.96 -13.11
C LEU A 227 9.56 9.81 -14.49
N LEU A 228 9.10 10.91 -15.10
CA LEU A 228 8.54 10.88 -16.45
C LEU A 228 9.63 10.82 -17.51
N ASP A 229 10.79 11.42 -17.25
CA ASP A 229 11.90 11.49 -18.21
C ASP A 229 12.36 10.08 -18.62
N SER A 230 12.23 9.78 -19.91
CA SER A 230 12.67 8.53 -20.52
C SER A 230 14.17 8.24 -20.30
N GLY A 231 14.99 9.27 -20.11
CA GLY A 231 16.41 9.16 -19.78
C GLY A 231 16.71 8.52 -18.43
N THR A 232 15.74 8.49 -17.50
CA THR A 232 15.92 7.89 -16.17
C THR A 232 15.76 6.37 -16.14
N GLY A 233 15.25 5.76 -17.22
CA GLY A 233 14.97 4.32 -17.28
C GLY A 233 13.79 3.88 -16.41
N SER A 234 12.90 4.81 -16.03
CA SER A 234 11.70 4.53 -15.25
C SER A 234 10.73 3.58 -15.98
N SER A 235 10.13 2.63 -15.24
CA SER A 235 9.12 1.74 -15.81
C SER A 235 7.88 2.52 -16.25
N LEU A 236 7.16 2.04 -17.27
CA LEU A 236 5.91 2.67 -17.71
C LEU A 236 4.88 2.79 -16.57
N ARG A 237 4.83 1.79 -15.67
CA ARG A 237 3.97 1.83 -14.48
C ARG A 237 4.37 2.93 -13.50
N THR A 238 5.66 3.20 -13.35
CA THR A 238 6.17 4.33 -12.55
C THR A 238 5.80 5.67 -13.19
N LYS A 239 5.93 5.79 -14.52
CA LYS A 239 5.46 6.97 -15.27
C LYS A 239 3.95 7.20 -15.11
N GLU A 240 3.13 6.15 -15.19
CA GLU A 240 1.67 6.24 -14.94
C GLU A 240 1.34 6.73 -13.53
N ASN A 241 2.10 6.27 -12.54
CA ASN A 241 1.95 6.73 -11.16
C ASN A 241 2.35 8.20 -11.03
N ALA A 242 3.42 8.64 -11.70
CA ALA A 242 3.85 10.03 -11.71
C ALA A 242 2.80 10.95 -12.37
N VAL A 243 2.28 10.59 -13.54
CA VAL A 243 1.14 11.27 -14.19
C VAL A 243 -0.06 11.34 -13.24
N SER A 244 -0.39 10.24 -12.59
CA SER A 244 -1.50 10.19 -11.62
C SER A 244 -1.29 11.13 -10.44
N ALA A 245 -0.06 11.23 -9.92
CA ALA A 245 0.28 12.10 -8.80
C ALA A 245 0.18 13.58 -9.19
N LEU A 246 0.74 13.97 -10.35
CA LEU A 246 0.66 15.34 -10.87
C LEU A 246 -0.79 15.78 -11.10
N LEU A 247 -1.59 14.92 -11.76
CA LEU A 247 -3.01 15.19 -11.97
C LEU A 247 -3.77 15.33 -10.64
N ASN A 248 -3.48 14.47 -9.66
CA ASN A 248 -4.14 14.54 -8.36
C ASN A 248 -3.75 15.81 -7.59
N LEU A 249 -2.48 16.21 -7.59
CA LEU A 249 -2.04 17.47 -6.99
C LEU A 249 -2.75 18.67 -7.61
N ALA A 250 -2.84 18.72 -8.94
CA ALA A 250 -3.49 19.83 -9.62
C ALA A 250 -5.02 19.89 -9.38
N LYS A 251 -5.65 18.74 -9.12
CA LYS A 251 -7.09 18.67 -8.80
C LYS A 251 -7.42 18.97 -7.34
N TRP A 252 -6.56 18.54 -6.41
CA TRP A 252 -6.87 18.48 -4.98
C TRP A 252 -5.96 19.33 -4.09
N GLY A 253 -4.81 19.77 -4.60
CA GLY A 253 -3.83 20.59 -3.87
C GLY A 253 -4.12 22.09 -3.85
N GLY A 254 -5.25 22.53 -4.39
CA GLY A 254 -5.63 23.94 -4.49
C GLY A 254 -4.99 24.68 -5.68
N ASP A 255 -5.33 25.96 -5.82
CA ASP A 255 -5.00 26.78 -7.00
C ASP A 255 -3.50 26.84 -7.28
N ARG A 256 -2.68 26.98 -6.24
CA ARG A 256 -1.22 27.03 -6.38
C ARG A 256 -0.66 25.73 -6.94
N ALA A 257 -1.11 24.56 -6.46
CA ALA A 257 -0.65 23.29 -7.01
C ALA A 257 -1.10 23.11 -8.47
N ALA A 258 -2.28 23.61 -8.81
CA ALA A 258 -2.78 23.60 -10.18
C ALA A 258 -1.93 24.49 -11.10
N GLU A 259 -1.55 25.68 -10.65
CA GLU A 259 -0.63 26.59 -11.35
C GLU A 259 0.76 25.96 -11.49
N ASP A 260 1.35 25.45 -10.39
CA ASP A 260 2.67 24.80 -10.40
C ASP A 260 2.73 23.64 -11.41
N VAL A 261 1.63 22.87 -11.58
CA VAL A 261 1.54 21.78 -12.57
C VAL A 261 1.35 22.29 -14.00
N LYS A 262 0.61 23.38 -14.21
CA LYS A 262 0.47 24.02 -15.53
C LYS A 262 1.78 24.63 -16.01
N ASP A 263 2.57 25.17 -15.07
CA ASP A 263 3.85 25.83 -15.33
C ASP A 263 5.01 24.87 -15.63
N LEU A 264 4.79 23.55 -15.53
CA LEU A 264 5.77 22.54 -15.97
C LEU A 264 6.12 22.67 -17.47
N GLY A 265 5.25 23.33 -18.23
CA GLY A 265 5.52 23.76 -19.61
C GLY A 265 5.56 22.63 -20.63
N SER A 266 6.12 22.93 -21.80
CA SER A 266 6.14 22.01 -22.95
C SER A 266 7.09 20.83 -22.79
N GLY A 267 8.09 20.91 -21.89
CA GLY A 267 9.16 19.92 -21.74
C GLY A 267 8.69 18.53 -21.29
N ILE A 268 7.52 18.45 -20.65
CA ILE A 268 6.97 17.17 -20.15
C ILE A 268 5.86 16.60 -21.04
N LEU A 269 5.42 17.33 -22.07
CA LEU A 269 4.26 16.93 -22.89
C LEU A 269 4.50 15.64 -23.65
N SER A 270 5.70 15.46 -24.22
CA SER A 270 6.07 14.23 -24.91
C SER A 270 6.05 13.01 -23.99
N GLU A 271 6.52 13.16 -22.76
CA GLU A 271 6.54 12.08 -21.76
C GLU A 271 5.14 11.74 -21.26
N ILE A 272 4.26 12.73 -21.08
CA ILE A 272 2.85 12.45 -20.75
C ILE A 272 2.14 11.80 -21.95
N ALA A 273 2.45 12.22 -23.18
CA ALA A 273 1.90 11.63 -24.39
C ALA A 273 2.31 10.15 -24.58
N ASP A 274 3.55 9.80 -24.24
CA ASP A 274 4.00 8.41 -24.20
C ASP A 274 3.09 7.56 -23.29
N VAL A 275 2.78 8.05 -22.09
CA VAL A 275 1.83 7.38 -21.18
C VAL A 275 0.41 7.34 -21.77
N ALA A 276 -0.03 8.40 -22.46
CA ALA A 276 -1.34 8.45 -23.11
C ALA A 276 -1.52 7.44 -24.26
N VAL A 277 -0.43 7.03 -24.90
CA VAL A 277 -0.43 6.05 -26.00
C VAL A 277 -0.18 4.63 -25.47
N ASN A 278 0.85 4.46 -24.63
CA ASN A 278 1.38 3.16 -24.28
C ASN A 278 0.89 2.63 -22.92
N GLY A 279 0.35 3.50 -22.06
CA GLY A 279 -0.04 3.15 -20.69
C GLY A 279 -1.22 2.17 -20.58
N SER A 280 -1.52 1.75 -19.35
CA SER A 280 -2.77 1.06 -19.01
C SER A 280 -3.98 1.92 -19.30
N GLU A 281 -5.18 1.34 -19.45
CA GLU A 281 -6.41 2.12 -19.72
C GLU A 281 -6.65 3.24 -18.68
N LYS A 282 -6.31 3.00 -17.41
CA LYS A 282 -6.35 4.03 -16.37
C LYS A 282 -5.25 5.09 -16.55
N GLY A 283 -4.03 4.65 -16.88
CA GLY A 283 -2.90 5.53 -17.18
C GLY A 283 -3.19 6.46 -18.35
N LYS A 284 -3.68 5.92 -19.47
CA LYS A 284 -4.07 6.68 -20.66
C LYS A 284 -5.11 7.75 -20.35
N THR A 285 -6.18 7.36 -19.66
CA THR A 285 -7.26 8.27 -19.28
C THR A 285 -6.74 9.46 -18.47
N LYS A 286 -5.89 9.19 -17.48
CA LYS A 286 -5.30 10.24 -16.63
C LYS A 286 -4.27 11.09 -17.36
N ALA A 287 -3.48 10.48 -18.26
CA ALA A 287 -2.50 11.20 -19.06
C ALA A 287 -3.19 12.20 -19.99
N VAL A 288 -4.27 11.79 -20.67
CA VAL A 288 -5.08 12.69 -21.51
C VAL A 288 -5.69 13.83 -20.68
N GLU A 289 -6.16 13.53 -19.47
CA GLU A 289 -6.70 14.55 -18.58
C GLU A 289 -5.64 15.54 -18.09
N LEU A 290 -4.44 15.06 -17.76
CA LEU A 290 -3.31 15.91 -17.41
C LEU A 290 -2.88 16.78 -18.59
N LEU A 291 -2.79 16.23 -19.81
CA LEU A 291 -2.48 17.00 -21.02
C LEU A 291 -3.47 18.15 -21.24
N LYS A 292 -4.77 17.89 -21.09
CA LYS A 292 -5.82 18.93 -21.17
C LYS A 292 -5.59 20.04 -20.17
N MET A 293 -5.20 19.69 -18.95
CA MET A 293 -4.97 20.64 -17.88
C MET A 293 -3.74 21.52 -18.13
N VAL A 294 -2.61 20.93 -18.51
CA VAL A 294 -1.39 21.69 -18.81
C VAL A 294 -1.59 22.55 -20.07
N ALA A 295 -2.31 22.06 -21.09
CA ALA A 295 -2.64 22.83 -22.30
C ALA A 295 -3.43 24.11 -22.00
N SER A 296 -4.34 24.07 -21.02
CA SER A 296 -5.10 25.26 -20.59
C SER A 296 -4.23 26.36 -19.95
N GLY A 297 -2.97 26.05 -19.61
CA GLY A 297 -1.98 27.00 -19.06
C GLY A 297 -1.32 27.91 -20.10
N GLY A 298 -1.73 27.88 -21.37
CA GLY A 298 -1.21 28.79 -22.40
C GLY A 298 -0.01 28.24 -23.19
N ILE A 299 0.05 26.93 -23.41
CA ILE A 299 1.05 26.30 -24.27
C ILE A 299 0.83 26.73 -25.74
N ASP A 300 1.91 27.03 -26.46
CA ASP A 300 1.87 27.32 -27.91
C ASP A 300 1.21 26.16 -28.68
N GLY A 301 0.16 26.46 -29.44
CA GLY A 301 -0.58 25.49 -30.25
C GLY A 301 0.29 24.73 -31.24
N LYS A 302 1.41 25.30 -31.70
CA LYS A 302 2.37 24.61 -32.58
C LYS A 302 3.01 23.38 -31.94
N VAL A 303 3.39 23.48 -30.66
CA VAL A 303 3.96 22.34 -29.93
C VAL A 303 2.94 21.20 -29.80
N PHE A 304 1.66 21.58 -29.70
CA PHE A 304 0.54 20.65 -29.60
C PHE A 304 0.31 19.89 -30.90
N ASP A 305 0.40 20.59 -32.03
CA ASP A 305 0.27 20.02 -33.37
C ASP A 305 1.46 19.11 -33.71
N ASP A 306 2.69 19.55 -33.41
CA ASP A 306 3.93 18.81 -33.67
C ASP A 306 3.97 17.46 -32.94
N LEU A 307 3.43 17.41 -31.72
CA LEU A 307 3.31 16.18 -30.92
C LEU A 307 2.03 15.37 -31.20
N GLN A 308 1.21 15.79 -32.18
CA GLN A 308 -0.07 15.18 -32.54
C GLN A 308 -1.05 15.00 -31.36
N LEU A 309 -0.94 15.86 -30.33
CA LEU A 309 -1.71 15.73 -29.08
C LEU A 309 -3.21 15.97 -29.30
N ASN A 310 -3.59 16.70 -30.34
CA ASN A 310 -5.00 16.95 -30.67
C ASN A 310 -5.80 15.64 -30.86
N ARG A 311 -5.17 14.60 -31.44
CA ARG A 311 -5.81 13.28 -31.61
C ARG A 311 -6.03 12.54 -30.30
N LEU A 312 -5.12 12.74 -29.34
CA LEU A 312 -5.21 12.13 -28.01
C LEU A 312 -6.25 12.85 -27.13
N ILE A 313 -6.40 14.16 -27.31
CA ILE A 313 -7.30 15.00 -26.52
C ILE A 313 -8.74 14.99 -27.05
N ASN A 314 -8.90 14.99 -28.37
CA ASN A 314 -10.17 15.05 -29.10
C ASN A 314 -10.29 13.89 -30.11
N PRO A 315 -10.53 12.65 -29.65
CA PRO A 315 -10.58 11.46 -30.51
C PRO A 315 -11.79 11.39 -31.46
N CYS A 316 -12.73 12.35 -31.40
CA CYS A 316 -13.96 12.37 -32.21
C CYS A 316 -14.00 13.49 -33.28
N SER A 317 -12.85 14.09 -33.61
CA SER A 317 -12.78 15.22 -34.56
C SER A 317 -12.42 14.83 -36.01
N GLU A 318 -12.57 13.55 -36.38
CA GLU A 318 -12.52 13.07 -37.77
C GLU A 318 -13.82 12.36 -38.14
#